data_AF-A0A9P6MK64-F1
#
_entry.id   AF-A0A9P6MK64-F1
#
_cell.length_a   1.000
_cell.length_b   1.000
_cell.length_c   1.000
_cell.angle_alpha   90.00
_cell.angle_beta   90.00
_cell.angle_gamma   90.00
#
_symmetry.space_group_name_H-M   'P 1'
#
loop_
_entity.id
_entity.type
_entity.pdbx_description
1 polymer ?
#
loop_
_entity_poly.entity_id
_entity_poly.type
_entity_poly.pdbx_seq_one_letter_code
_entity_poly.pdbx_strand_id
1 'polypeptide(L)'
;MSNAALDPRMNYRNLISKGFPFVDVKRINLNDKGMNIQDEVDATVINGGMPLVLDHCNDHPSWNKNVFSIQYWEDNHGNDDIICRDHADTIDIEMTVQDFATRMKKTRTKKQEPLYAKDVTCPRRWRFTVMDNIVPPFMTYMGKNDLSTFSPSLAAENLMIYVGGYGSW
;
A
#
# COMPACT_ATOMS: atom_id res chain seq x y z
N MET A 1 19.19 -4.21 -10.39
CA MET A 1 19.18 -2.75 -10.64
C MET A 1 18.02 -2.42 -11.57
N SER A 2 16.96 -1.82 -11.05
CA SER A 2 16.04 -0.99 -11.84
C SER A 2 15.52 0.06 -10.87
N ASN A 3 16.09 1.26 -10.94
CA ASN A 3 15.43 2.44 -10.38
C ASN A 3 14.05 2.47 -11.02
N ALA A 4 12.98 2.39 -10.22
CA ALA A 4 11.68 2.80 -10.69
C ALA A 4 11.81 4.29 -11.03
N ALA A 5 12.08 4.58 -12.30
CA ALA A 5 12.18 5.94 -12.78
C ALA A 5 10.83 6.60 -12.50
N LEU A 6 10.86 7.64 -11.67
CA LEU A 6 9.76 8.59 -11.56
C LEU A 6 9.34 8.96 -12.98
N ASP A 7 8.03 8.97 -13.26
CA ASP A 7 7.51 9.36 -14.58
C ASP A 7 8.19 10.68 -15.01
N PRO A 8 8.96 10.70 -16.11
CA PRO A 8 9.71 11.88 -16.52
C PRO A 8 8.82 13.10 -16.84
N ARG A 9 7.49 12.92 -16.91
CA ARG A 9 6.52 13.99 -17.12
C ARG A 9 6.10 14.70 -15.82
N MET A 10 6.37 14.14 -14.65
CA MET A 10 5.98 14.73 -13.36
C MET A 10 7.21 15.23 -12.60
N ASN A 11 7.54 16.51 -12.81
CA ASN A 11 8.61 17.17 -12.07
C ASN A 11 8.15 17.51 -10.65
N TYR A 12 8.40 16.59 -9.71
CA TYR A 12 8.04 16.73 -8.29
C TYR A 12 8.53 18.07 -7.69
N ARG A 13 9.78 18.46 -7.97
CA ARG A 13 10.35 19.73 -7.49
C ARG A 13 9.58 20.93 -8.03
N ASN A 14 9.16 20.88 -9.30
CA ASN A 14 8.31 21.92 -9.88
C ASN A 14 6.95 21.98 -9.16
N LEU A 15 6.31 20.83 -8.89
CA LEU A 15 5.03 20.80 -8.17
C LEU A 15 5.15 21.40 -6.75
N ILE A 16 6.18 21.03 -5.99
CA ILE A 16 6.43 21.61 -4.66
C ILE A 16 6.72 23.12 -4.77
N SER A 17 7.44 23.56 -5.80
CA SER A 17 7.74 24.98 -6.02
C SER A 17 6.53 25.84 -6.41
N LYS A 18 5.39 25.23 -6.79
CA LYS A 18 4.15 25.96 -7.16
C LYS A 18 3.42 26.58 -5.98
N GLY A 19 3.93 26.41 -4.76
CA GLY A 19 3.55 27.19 -3.59
C GLY A 19 2.71 26.42 -2.58
N PHE A 20 2.34 27.13 -1.52
CA PHE A 20 1.57 26.61 -0.40
C PHE A 20 0.26 25.93 -0.87
N PRO A 21 -0.12 24.77 -0.32
CA PRO A 21 0.45 24.12 0.86
C PRO A 21 1.45 22.98 0.57
N PHE A 22 2.01 22.88 -0.64
CA PHE A 22 2.90 21.76 -0.97
C PHE A 22 4.25 21.90 -0.25
N VAL A 23 4.57 20.93 0.61
CA VAL A 23 5.84 20.84 1.34
C VAL A 23 6.49 19.48 1.08
N ASP A 24 7.82 19.43 1.18
CA ASP A 24 8.54 18.16 1.11
C ASP A 24 8.18 17.30 2.33
N VAL A 25 8.05 15.99 2.09
CA VAL A 25 7.84 15.00 3.15
C VAL A 25 9.15 14.26 3.37
N LYS A 26 9.55 14.15 4.64
CA LYS A 26 10.76 13.41 5.01
C LYS A 26 10.62 11.95 4.56
N ARG A 27 11.68 11.43 3.95
CA ARG A 27 11.81 10.05 3.47
C ARG A 27 13.01 9.42 4.14
N ILE A 28 12.85 8.23 4.70
CA ILE A 28 13.94 7.46 5.29
C ILE A 28 13.94 6.03 4.75
N ASN A 29 15.13 5.49 4.51
CA ASN A 29 15.31 4.12 4.04
C ASN A 29 15.12 3.14 5.19
N LEU A 30 14.09 2.31 5.08
CA LEU A 30 13.75 1.32 6.09
C LEU A 30 14.90 0.32 6.36
N ASN A 31 15.76 0.10 5.37
CA ASN A 31 16.85 -0.88 5.43
C ASN A 31 18.20 -0.25 5.81
N ASP A 32 18.25 1.03 6.17
CA ASP A 32 19.49 1.68 6.60
C ASP A 32 19.91 1.17 7.99
N LYS A 33 20.99 0.40 8.04
CA LYS A 33 21.53 -0.19 9.29
C LYS A 33 22.13 0.84 10.24
N GLY A 34 22.48 2.03 9.75
CA GLY A 34 23.00 3.12 10.57
C GLY A 34 21.92 3.97 11.21
N MET A 35 20.65 3.77 10.83
CA MET A 35 19.53 4.57 11.27
C MET A 35 18.69 3.85 12.32
N ASN A 36 18.41 4.54 13.42
CA ASN A 36 17.38 4.09 14.35
C ASN A 36 16.01 4.58 13.85
N ILE A 37 15.29 3.70 13.16
CA ILE A 37 13.97 4.02 12.58
C ILE A 37 12.97 4.46 13.65
N GLN A 38 13.06 3.92 14.88
CA GLN A 38 12.13 4.29 15.95
C GLN A 38 12.35 5.73 16.40
N ASP A 39 13.60 6.15 16.61
CA ASP A 39 13.93 7.52 17.01
C ASP A 39 13.45 8.53 15.95
N GLU A 40 13.55 8.16 14.67
CA GLU A 40 13.09 9.00 13.56
C GLU A 40 11.56 9.13 13.49
N VAL A 41 10.85 8.03 13.76
CA VAL A 41 9.38 8.03 13.87
C VAL A 41 8.94 8.85 15.08
N ASP A 42 9.56 8.65 16.24
CA ASP A 42 9.23 9.37 17.47
C ASP A 42 9.49 10.88 17.30
N ALA A 43 10.62 11.28 16.75
CA ALA A 43 10.96 12.68 16.53
C ALA A 43 10.06 13.35 15.48
N THR A 44 9.83 12.69 14.34
CA THR A 44 9.14 13.30 13.18
C THR A 44 7.61 13.22 13.32
N VAL A 45 7.10 12.03 13.64
CA VAL A 45 5.66 11.73 13.60
C VAL A 45 5.02 11.98 14.95
N ILE A 46 5.52 11.32 16.01
CA ILE A 46 4.87 11.34 17.32
C ILE A 46 5.01 12.71 17.99
N ASN A 47 6.24 13.24 18.07
CA ASN A 47 6.51 14.52 18.71
C ASN A 47 6.34 15.70 17.74
N GLY A 48 6.68 15.51 16.46
CA GLY A 48 6.65 16.56 15.45
C GLY A 48 5.29 16.75 14.76
N GLY A 49 4.41 15.75 14.79
CA GLY A 49 3.11 15.80 14.11
C GLY A 49 3.21 15.84 12.58
N MET A 50 4.37 15.47 12.01
CA MET A 50 4.63 15.54 10.58
C MET A 50 4.60 14.16 9.93
N PRO A 51 4.09 14.01 8.69
CA PRO A 51 4.15 12.74 7.98
C PRO A 51 5.60 12.35 7.68
N LEU A 52 5.84 11.04 7.68
CA LEU A 52 7.12 10.42 7.36
C LEU A 52 6.88 9.28 6.36
N VAL A 53 7.72 9.18 5.35
CA VAL A 53 7.71 8.05 4.41
C VAL A 53 8.87 7.12 4.73
N LEU A 54 8.56 5.86 5.04
CA LEU A 54 9.53 4.77 5.07
C LEU A 54 9.63 4.22 3.64
N ASP A 55 10.77 4.43 2.98
CA ASP A 55 10.99 3.97 1.61
C ASP A 55 11.84 2.69 1.56
N HIS A 56 11.94 2.11 0.35
CA HIS A 56 12.63 0.85 0.08
C HIS A 56 12.12 -0.37 0.89
N CYS A 57 10.89 -0.36 1.42
CA CYS A 57 10.29 -1.53 2.07
C CYS A 57 10.30 -2.78 1.17
N ASN A 58 10.21 -2.58 -0.16
CA ASN A 58 10.24 -3.63 -1.17
C ASN A 58 11.64 -4.19 -1.47
N ASP A 59 12.69 -3.61 -0.90
CA ASP A 59 14.07 -4.10 -1.00
C ASP A 59 14.42 -5.01 0.18
N HIS A 60 13.53 -5.11 1.18
CA HIS A 60 13.70 -6.00 2.31
C HIS A 60 13.86 -7.46 1.84
N PRO A 61 14.78 -8.27 2.41
CA PRO A 61 15.00 -9.65 1.98
C PRO A 61 13.76 -10.55 2.01
N SER A 62 12.81 -10.25 2.91
CA SER A 62 11.54 -10.97 3.02
C SER A 62 10.48 -10.53 2.00
N TRP A 63 10.74 -9.48 1.21
CA TRP A 63 9.83 -9.03 0.16
C TRP A 63 9.82 -10.02 -1.00
N ASN A 64 8.70 -10.72 -1.18
CA ASN A 64 8.53 -11.66 -2.29
C ASN A 64 7.55 -11.10 -3.33
N LYS A 65 8.09 -10.69 -4.48
CA LYS A 65 7.30 -10.13 -5.59
C LYS A 65 6.27 -11.09 -6.17
N ASN A 66 6.50 -12.40 -6.07
CA ASN A 66 5.54 -13.39 -6.55
C ASN A 66 4.34 -13.47 -5.60
N VAL A 67 4.57 -13.35 -4.29
CA VAL A 67 3.51 -13.30 -3.28
C VAL A 67 2.69 -12.03 -3.44
N PHE A 68 3.33 -10.86 -3.55
CA PHE A 68 2.65 -9.58 -3.76
C PHE A 68 2.33 -9.34 -5.24
N SER A 69 1.54 -10.23 -5.85
CA SER A 69 1.14 -10.13 -7.25
C SER A 69 -0.35 -10.41 -7.46
N ILE A 70 -0.90 -9.85 -8.54
CA ILE A 70 -2.27 -10.17 -8.99
C ILE A 70 -2.42 -11.65 -9.28
N GLN A 71 -1.37 -12.29 -9.83
CA GLN A 71 -1.40 -13.71 -10.13
C GLN A 71 -1.54 -14.55 -8.86
N TYR A 72 -0.78 -14.25 -7.80
CA TYR A 72 -0.95 -14.92 -6.52
C TYR A 72 -2.36 -14.72 -5.95
N TRP A 73 -2.88 -13.50 -6.04
CA TRP A 73 -4.22 -13.21 -5.55
C TRP A 73 -5.28 -14.01 -6.31
N GLU A 74 -5.21 -14.05 -7.64
CA GLU A 74 -6.10 -14.87 -8.49
C GLU A 74 -5.96 -16.38 -8.20
N ASP A 75 -4.74 -16.90 -8.10
CA ASP A 75 -4.49 -18.33 -7.90
C ASP A 75 -5.00 -18.86 -6.54
N ASN A 76 -5.03 -18.00 -5.52
CA ASN A 76 -5.36 -18.40 -4.14
C ASN A 76 -6.74 -17.91 -3.68
N HIS A 77 -7.27 -16.85 -4.31
CA HIS A 77 -8.51 -16.17 -3.89
C HIS A 77 -9.44 -15.89 -5.08
N GLY A 78 -9.24 -16.53 -6.24
CA GLY A 78 -9.98 -16.23 -7.47
C GLY A 78 -11.51 -16.26 -7.35
N ASN A 79 -12.05 -17.12 -6.47
CA ASN A 79 -13.48 -17.27 -6.24
C ASN A 79 -14.03 -16.33 -5.14
N ASP A 80 -13.18 -15.56 -4.47
CA ASP A 80 -13.62 -14.65 -3.42
C ASP A 80 -14.37 -13.48 -4.07
N ASP A 81 -15.53 -13.13 -3.50
CA ASP A 81 -16.30 -11.96 -3.91
C ASP A 81 -15.65 -10.68 -3.38
N ILE A 82 -15.56 -9.67 -4.25
CA ILE A 82 -14.98 -8.37 -3.95
C ILE A 82 -15.86 -7.24 -4.48
N ILE A 83 -15.71 -6.08 -3.87
CA ILE A 83 -16.32 -4.83 -4.35
C ILE A 83 -15.25 -4.04 -5.10
N CYS A 84 -15.54 -3.76 -6.37
CA CYS A 84 -14.73 -2.91 -7.21
C CYS A 84 -15.47 -1.61 -7.49
N ARG A 85 -14.79 -0.48 -7.39
CA ARG A 85 -15.30 0.81 -7.85
C ARG A 85 -14.97 1.01 -9.32
N ASP A 86 -15.97 1.35 -10.12
CA ASP A 86 -15.76 1.93 -11.44
C ASP A 86 -15.63 3.45 -11.30
N HIS A 87 -14.44 4.00 -11.54
CA HIS A 87 -14.24 5.45 -11.45
C HIS A 87 -14.88 6.24 -12.59
N ALA A 88 -15.30 5.61 -13.70
CA ALA A 88 -16.00 6.32 -14.77
C ALA A 88 -17.35 6.86 -14.27
N ASP A 89 -18.09 6.00 -13.57
CA ASP A 89 -19.46 6.29 -13.13
C ASP A 89 -19.62 6.34 -11.60
N THR A 90 -18.52 6.15 -10.85
CA THR A 90 -18.47 6.10 -9.37
C THR A 90 -19.41 5.07 -8.75
N ILE A 91 -19.67 3.98 -9.47
CA ILE A 91 -20.51 2.88 -9.01
C ILE A 91 -19.66 1.75 -8.43
N ASP A 92 -20.21 1.08 -7.42
CA ASP A 92 -19.63 -0.12 -6.85
C ASP A 92 -20.20 -1.35 -7.58
N ILE A 93 -19.32 -2.26 -7.98
CA ILE A 93 -19.62 -3.45 -8.76
C ILE A 93 -19.09 -4.65 -7.99
N GLU A 94 -19.99 -5.56 -7.64
CA GLU A 94 -19.63 -6.87 -7.09
C GLU A 94 -19.10 -7.77 -8.21
N MET A 95 -17.95 -8.40 -7.97
CA MET A 95 -17.37 -9.39 -8.88
C MET A 95 -16.41 -10.30 -8.12
N THR A 96 -15.96 -11.37 -8.77
CA THR A 96 -14.92 -12.23 -8.20
C THR A 96 -13.52 -11.64 -8.41
N VAL A 97 -12.55 -12.05 -7.58
CA VAL A 97 -11.13 -11.73 -7.82
C VAL A 97 -10.67 -12.17 -9.21
N GLN A 98 -11.14 -13.33 -9.69
CA GLN A 98 -10.80 -13.84 -11.01
C GLN A 98 -11.33 -12.95 -12.13
N ASP A 99 -12.56 -12.44 -12.02
CA ASP A 99 -13.13 -11.50 -12.99
C ASP A 99 -12.33 -10.19 -13.03
N PHE A 100 -12.00 -9.66 -11.85
CA PHE A 100 -11.18 -8.45 -11.74
C PHE A 100 -9.79 -8.65 -12.35
N ALA A 101 -9.09 -9.73 -11.99
CA ALA A 101 -7.76 -10.05 -12.50
C ALA A 101 -7.76 -10.20 -14.03
N THR A 102 -8.79 -10.85 -14.58
CA THR A 102 -8.99 -10.99 -16.04
C THR A 102 -9.16 -9.64 -16.72
N ARG A 103 -9.95 -8.73 -16.15
CA ARG A 103 -10.15 -7.37 -16.69
C ARG A 103 -8.85 -6.57 -16.65
N MET A 104 -8.13 -6.62 -15.53
CA MET A 104 -6.82 -5.96 -15.36
C MET A 104 -5.76 -6.43 -16.38
N LYS A 105 -5.79 -7.72 -16.75
CA LYS A 105 -4.92 -8.28 -17.79
C LYS A 105 -5.28 -7.76 -19.19
N LYS A 106 -6.58 -7.69 -19.52
CA LYS A 106 -7.08 -7.24 -20.84
C LYS A 106 -6.84 -5.76 -21.10
N THR A 107 -7.01 -4.93 -20.08
CA THR A 107 -6.92 -3.48 -20.17
C THR A 107 -5.50 -2.95 -20.41
N ARG A 108 -4.45 -3.76 -20.29
CA ARG A 108 -3.09 -3.37 -20.71
C ARG A 108 -2.97 -3.06 -22.22
N THR A 109 -3.99 -3.39 -23.03
CA THR A 109 -3.96 -3.27 -24.50
C THR A 109 -5.01 -2.31 -25.10
N LYS A 110 -5.96 -1.81 -24.29
CA LYS A 110 -7.06 -0.91 -24.69
C LYS A 110 -7.25 0.20 -23.65
N LYS A 111 -8.13 1.17 -23.90
CA LYS A 111 -8.55 2.19 -22.92
C LYS A 111 -8.92 1.47 -21.61
N GLN A 112 -8.14 1.67 -20.56
CA GLN A 112 -8.28 0.94 -19.29
C GLN A 112 -9.68 1.17 -18.71
N GLU A 113 -10.40 0.09 -18.37
CA GLU A 113 -11.54 0.18 -17.44
C GLU A 113 -10.97 0.71 -16.13
N PRO A 114 -11.48 1.82 -15.58
CA PRO A 114 -10.90 2.46 -14.42
C PRO A 114 -11.45 1.79 -13.16
N LEU A 115 -11.21 0.47 -13.05
CA LEU A 115 -11.64 -0.34 -11.93
C LEU A 115 -10.63 -0.28 -10.79
N TYR A 116 -11.16 -0.22 -9.57
CA TYR A 116 -10.39 -0.16 -8.35
C TYR A 116 -11.00 -1.07 -7.29
N ALA A 117 -10.32 -2.17 -6.98
CA ALA A 117 -10.70 -3.03 -5.87
C ALA A 117 -10.32 -2.34 -4.57
N LYS A 118 -11.33 -1.99 -3.77
CA LYS A 118 -11.22 -1.16 -2.57
C LYS A 118 -11.70 -1.94 -1.36
N ASP A 119 -11.06 -1.70 -0.22
CA ASP A 119 -11.46 -2.26 1.09
C ASP A 119 -11.54 -3.79 1.10
N VAL A 120 -10.78 -4.44 0.21
CA VAL A 120 -10.73 -5.89 0.10
C VAL A 120 -9.97 -6.46 1.30
N THR A 121 -10.47 -7.54 1.87
CA THR A 121 -9.76 -8.24 2.96
C THR A 121 -8.38 -8.70 2.49
N CYS A 122 -7.33 -8.27 3.20
CA CYS A 122 -5.96 -8.61 2.88
C CYS A 122 -5.73 -10.12 3.00
N PRO A 123 -5.17 -10.78 1.96
CA PRO A 123 -4.72 -12.15 2.05
C PRO A 123 -3.83 -12.36 3.28
N ARG A 124 -4.14 -13.38 4.08
CA ARG A 124 -3.45 -13.68 5.34
C ARG A 124 -1.93 -13.78 5.16
N ARG A 125 -1.49 -14.36 4.03
CA ARG A 125 -0.07 -14.48 3.68
C ARG A 125 0.60 -13.11 3.51
N TRP A 126 -0.07 -12.15 2.88
CA TRP A 126 0.46 -10.79 2.68
C TRP A 126 0.59 -10.08 4.01
N ARG A 127 -0.47 -10.12 4.84
CA ARG A 127 -0.47 -9.55 6.19
C ARG A 127 0.73 -10.03 7.00
N PHE A 128 0.96 -11.34 7.09
CA PHE A 128 2.07 -11.88 7.88
C PHE A 128 3.44 -11.56 7.28
N THR A 129 3.59 -11.58 5.96
CA THR A 129 4.85 -11.17 5.35
C THR A 129 5.20 -9.72 5.67
N VAL A 130 4.22 -8.81 5.62
CA VAL A 130 4.45 -7.40 5.99
C VAL A 130 4.70 -7.26 7.49
N MET A 131 3.74 -7.69 8.32
CA MET A 131 3.70 -7.42 9.75
C MET A 131 4.79 -8.12 10.55
N ASP A 132 5.17 -9.33 10.15
CA ASP A 132 6.09 -10.16 10.92
C ASP A 132 7.54 -10.04 10.43
N ASN A 133 7.74 -9.56 9.19
CA ASN A 133 9.06 -9.64 8.55
C ASN A 133 9.55 -8.35 7.91
N ILE A 134 8.69 -7.39 7.55
CA ILE A 134 9.12 -6.18 6.82
C ILE A 134 9.03 -4.95 7.72
N VAL A 135 7.88 -4.71 8.37
CA VAL A 135 7.74 -3.54 9.24
C VAL A 135 8.44 -3.74 10.58
N PRO A 136 9.01 -2.67 11.17
CA PRO A 136 9.60 -2.73 12.50
C PRO A 136 8.57 -3.19 13.56
N PRO A 137 8.97 -3.98 14.57
CA PRO A 137 8.03 -4.54 15.56
C PRO A 137 7.19 -3.51 16.32
N PHE A 138 7.69 -2.29 16.50
CA PHE A 138 6.96 -1.21 17.18
C PHE A 138 5.82 -0.62 16.33
N MET A 139 5.76 -0.94 15.03
CA MET A 139 4.71 -0.54 14.10
C MET A 139 3.71 -1.67 13.80
N THR A 140 3.91 -2.86 14.37
CA THR A 140 3.07 -4.03 14.11
C THR A 140 1.68 -3.81 14.72
N TYR A 141 0.63 -4.11 13.94
CA TYR A 141 -0.76 -4.09 14.40
C TYR A 141 -0.96 -5.06 15.58
N MET A 142 -1.66 -4.61 16.62
CA MET A 142 -1.81 -5.30 17.90
C MET A 142 -0.46 -5.59 18.60
N GLY A 143 0.57 -4.81 18.27
CA GLY A 143 1.86 -4.83 18.95
C GLY A 143 1.85 -4.07 20.27
N LYS A 144 2.99 -4.06 20.97
CA LYS A 144 3.15 -3.43 22.30
C LYS A 144 2.77 -1.94 22.33
N ASN A 145 2.93 -1.23 21.22
CA ASN A 145 2.71 0.21 21.13
C ASN A 145 1.39 0.58 20.41
N ASP A 146 0.48 -0.39 20.23
CA ASP A 146 -0.80 -0.18 19.56
C ASP A 146 -1.94 -0.05 20.59
N LEU A 147 -2.64 1.09 20.58
CA LEU A 147 -3.78 1.34 21.47
C LEU A 147 -4.95 0.38 21.22
N SER A 148 -5.02 -0.22 20.03
CA SER A 148 -6.02 -1.24 19.67
C SER A 148 -5.98 -2.44 20.61
N THR A 149 -4.85 -2.69 21.28
CA THR A 149 -4.71 -3.75 22.27
C THR A 149 -5.55 -3.54 23.54
N PHE A 150 -5.90 -2.28 23.88
CA PHE A 150 -6.71 -1.98 25.06
C PHE A 150 -8.21 -2.20 24.86
N SER A 151 -8.69 -2.10 23.62
CA SER A 151 -10.10 -2.32 23.28
C SER A 151 -10.21 -3.12 21.98
N PRO A 152 -10.13 -4.46 22.06
CA PRO A 152 -10.26 -5.32 20.89
C PRO A 152 -11.57 -5.11 20.12
N SER A 153 -12.63 -4.63 20.78
CA SER A 153 -13.91 -4.30 20.14
C SER A 153 -13.88 -3.04 19.29
N LEU A 154 -12.90 -2.15 19.50
CA LEU A 154 -12.70 -0.93 18.70
C LEU A 154 -11.52 -1.07 17.73
N ALA A 155 -10.80 -2.17 17.79
CA ALA A 155 -9.66 -2.45 16.95
C ALA A 155 -10.11 -2.66 15.50
N ALA A 156 -9.26 -2.29 14.54
CA ALA A 156 -9.53 -2.54 13.13
C ALA A 156 -9.73 -4.05 12.86
N GLU A 157 -10.85 -4.44 12.29
CA GLU A 157 -11.22 -5.85 12.14
C GLU A 157 -10.26 -6.61 11.21
N ASN A 158 -9.85 -5.97 10.12
CA ASN A 158 -8.98 -6.55 9.11
C ASN A 158 -7.98 -5.53 8.56
N LEU A 159 -6.88 -6.05 8.03
CA LEU A 159 -6.02 -5.30 7.13
C LEU A 159 -6.69 -5.29 5.76
N MET A 160 -6.79 -4.13 5.12
CA MET A 160 -7.38 -4.00 3.79
C MET A 160 -6.29 -3.89 2.72
N ILE A 161 -6.59 -4.37 1.52
CA ILE A 161 -5.78 -4.15 0.32
C ILE A 161 -6.55 -3.29 -0.68
N TYR A 162 -5.78 -2.55 -1.46
CA TYR A 162 -6.26 -1.70 -2.53
C TYR A 162 -5.51 -2.07 -3.79
N VAL A 163 -6.26 -2.35 -4.87
CA VAL A 163 -5.67 -2.79 -6.14
C VAL A 163 -6.32 -2.01 -7.28
N GLY A 164 -5.51 -1.29 -8.04
CA GLY A 164 -5.99 -0.45 -9.13
C GLY A 164 -5.00 -0.36 -10.28
N GLY A 165 -5.50 0.13 -11.42
CA GLY A 165 -4.72 0.47 -12.60
C GLY A 165 -4.19 1.90 -12.57
N TYR A 166 -3.69 2.37 -13.71
CA TYR A 166 -3.34 3.78 -13.85
C TYR A 166 -4.60 4.64 -13.72
N GLY A 167 -4.54 5.66 -12.85
CA GLY A 167 -5.67 6.57 -12.64
C GLY A 167 -6.76 6.03 -11.70
N SER A 168 -6.47 5.03 -10.87
CA SER A 168 -7.28 4.78 -9.67
C SER A 168 -6.85 5.74 -8.54
N TRP A 169 -7.80 6.42 -7.89
CA TRP A 169 -7.56 7.35 -6.78
C TRP A 169 -8.64 7.24 -5.69
#